data_AF-A0A2V8N315-F1
#
_entry.id   AF-A0A2V8N315-F1
#
_cell.length_a   1.000
_cell.length_b   1.000
_cell.length_c   1.000
_cell.angle_alpha   90.00
_cell.angle_beta   90.00
_cell.angle_gamma   90.00
#
_symmetry.space_group_name_H-M   'P 1'
#
loop_
_entity.id
_entity.type
_entity.pdbx_description
1 polymer ?
#
loop_
_entity_poly.entity_id
_entity_poly.type
_entity_poly.pdbx_seq_one_letter_code
_entity_poly.pdbx_strand_id
1 'polypeptide(L)'
;MGNTPTGFSPVLLGQPWSVRIHYFQTYTMAHPRLVTAREALLNAIHEVPANSLILVCGPTGVGKTTLRAKIEQLLTAELLHMLEADRGRLPVVSVECIAPESGSFNWRDHFRVLVSVSRRGADSLNREDLEAHAPSVAQCDKML
;
A
#
# COMPACT_ATOMS: atom_id res chain seq x y z
N MET A 1 22.15 17.50 -4.40
CA MET A 1 22.39 18.37 -3.22
C MET A 1 21.09 18.44 -2.43
N GLY A 2 21.09 17.95 -1.20
CA GLY A 2 19.91 17.85 -0.34
C GLY A 2 20.17 16.83 0.77
N ASN A 3 21.07 17.17 1.69
CA ASN A 3 21.47 16.33 2.80
C ASN A 3 20.31 16.29 3.81
N THR A 4 19.49 15.24 3.80
CA THR A 4 18.44 15.08 4.81
C THR A 4 19.12 14.92 6.16
N PRO A 5 18.86 15.78 7.17
CA PRO A 5 19.55 15.68 8.44
C PRO A 5 19.19 14.34 9.10
N THR A 6 20.21 13.53 9.37
CA THR A 6 20.11 12.33 10.19
C THR A 6 19.83 12.74 11.64
N GLY A 7 18.58 13.04 11.97
CA GLY A 7 18.16 13.34 13.34
C GLY A 7 17.03 14.36 13.47
N PHE A 8 16.51 14.46 14.67
CA PHE A 8 15.52 15.46 15.07
C PHE A 8 16.09 16.88 14.90
N SER A 9 15.35 17.79 14.24
CA SER A 9 15.78 19.18 14.06
C SER A 9 15.57 19.99 15.34
N PRO A 10 16.63 20.53 15.98
CA PRO A 10 16.50 21.33 17.20
C PRO A 10 15.66 22.61 17.00
N VAL A 11 15.61 23.12 15.77
CA VAL A 11 14.82 24.31 15.39
C VAL A 11 13.32 24.07 15.64
N LEU A 12 12.86 22.82 15.60
CA LEU A 12 11.47 22.46 15.88
C LEU A 12 11.06 22.79 17.33
N LEU A 13 12.01 22.80 18.27
CA LEU A 13 11.71 23.08 19.69
C LEU A 13 11.22 24.51 19.92
N GLY A 14 11.66 25.46 19.09
CA GLY A 14 11.25 26.86 19.13
C GLY A 14 9.95 27.17 18.38
N GLN A 15 9.37 26.19 17.69
CA GLN A 15 8.12 26.35 16.93
C GLN A 15 6.88 26.24 17.84
N PRO A 16 5.74 26.82 17.43
CA PRO A 16 4.46 26.63 18.13
C PRO A 16 4.13 25.15 18.32
N TRP A 17 3.43 24.82 19.41
CA TRP A 17 3.13 23.43 19.78
C TRP A 17 2.37 22.66 18.68
N SER A 18 1.51 23.32 17.92
CA SER A 18 0.78 22.73 16.78
C SER A 18 1.72 22.22 15.69
N VAL A 19 2.76 22.99 15.34
CA VAL A 19 3.77 22.61 14.33
C VAL A 19 4.56 21.39 14.79
N ARG A 20 4.91 21.34 16.09
CA ARG A 20 5.64 20.20 16.67
C ARG A 20 4.82 18.91 16.63
N ILE A 21 3.53 19.00 16.97
CA ILE A 21 2.63 17.83 16.90
C ILE A 21 2.48 17.35 15.46
N HIS A 22 2.25 18.26 14.52
CA HIS A 22 2.12 17.90 13.11
C HIS A 22 3.37 17.20 12.56
N TYR A 23 4.56 17.67 12.94
CA TYR A 23 5.82 17.02 12.59
C TYR A 23 5.85 15.56 13.06
N PHE A 24 5.54 15.28 14.33
CA PHE A 24 5.58 13.90 14.84
C PHE A 24 4.46 13.01 14.28
N GLN A 25 3.30 13.59 13.96
CA GLN A 25 2.20 12.86 13.32
C GLN A 25 2.53 12.41 11.89
N THR A 26 3.33 13.20 11.18
CA THR A 26 3.74 12.91 9.79
C THR A 26 5.09 12.21 9.70
N TYR A 27 5.88 12.22 10.78
CA TYR A 27 7.16 11.55 10.85
C TYR A 27 6.99 10.03 10.84
N THR A 28 7.58 9.38 9.83
CA THR A 28 7.66 7.92 9.75
C THR A 28 9.08 7.47 9.99
N MET A 29 9.31 6.70 11.07
CA MET A 29 10.63 6.15 11.38
C MET A 29 10.87 4.86 10.60
N ALA A 30 12.03 4.77 9.93
CA ALA A 30 12.49 3.54 9.27
C ALA A 30 12.99 2.53 10.31
N HIS A 31 12.08 1.83 10.98
CA HIS A 31 12.43 0.77 11.92
C HIS A 31 13.16 -0.37 11.18
N PRO A 32 14.35 -0.83 11.60
CA PRO A 32 15.15 -1.81 10.85
C PRO A 32 14.37 -3.06 10.46
N ARG A 33 13.57 -3.62 11.38
CA ARG A 33 12.72 -4.80 11.08
C ARG A 33 11.68 -4.53 9.98
N LEU A 34 11.14 -3.31 9.90
CA LEU A 34 10.17 -2.95 8.87
C LEU A 34 10.85 -2.75 7.51
N VAL A 35 12.09 -2.25 7.51
CA VAL A 35 12.94 -2.15 6.31
C VAL A 35 13.24 -3.55 5.76
N THR A 36 13.67 -4.48 6.62
CA THR A 36 13.90 -5.88 6.22
C THR A 36 12.63 -6.55 5.72
N ALA A 37 11.49 -6.35 6.40
CA ALA A 37 10.21 -6.90 5.97
C ALA A 37 9.76 -6.37 4.59
N ARG A 38 10.03 -5.09 4.31
CA ARG A 38 9.79 -4.47 3.00
C ARG A 38 10.63 -5.11 1.91
N GLU A 39 11.92 -5.30 2.14
CA GLU A 39 12.82 -5.93 1.17
C GLU A 39 12.43 -7.39 0.91
N ALA A 40 12.16 -8.16 1.96
CA ALA A 40 11.69 -9.53 1.83
C ALA A 40 10.38 -9.63 1.03
N LEU A 41 9.45 -8.70 1.26
CA LEU A 41 8.17 -8.67 0.54
C LEU A 41 8.34 -8.29 -0.94
N LEU A 42 9.17 -7.29 -1.27
CA LEU A 42 9.46 -6.96 -2.67
C LEU A 42 10.11 -8.13 -3.40
N ASN A 43 11.13 -8.75 -2.80
CA ASN A 43 11.79 -9.90 -3.41
C ASN A 43 10.79 -11.04 -3.63
N ALA A 44 9.93 -11.32 -2.65
CA ALA A 44 8.89 -12.33 -2.82
C ALA A 44 7.91 -12.00 -3.95
N ILE A 45 7.53 -10.73 -4.15
CA ILE A 45 6.66 -10.32 -5.26
C ILE A 45 7.33 -10.58 -6.62
N HIS A 46 8.64 -10.36 -6.74
CA HIS A 46 9.37 -10.52 -8.01
C HIS A 46 9.79 -11.97 -8.31
N GLU A 47 10.13 -12.75 -7.28
CA GLU A 47 10.72 -14.08 -7.44
C GLU A 47 9.68 -15.20 -7.45
N VAL A 48 8.54 -14.99 -6.79
CA VAL A 48 7.51 -16.03 -6.66
C VAL A 48 6.68 -16.10 -7.95
N PRO A 49 6.23 -17.30 -8.39
CA PRO A 49 5.41 -17.44 -9.59
C PRO A 49 4.14 -16.60 -9.54
N ALA A 50 3.66 -16.21 -10.73
CA ALA A 50 2.37 -15.54 -10.89
C ALA A 50 1.24 -16.33 -10.19
N ASN A 51 0.24 -15.60 -9.70
CA ASN A 51 -0.92 -16.13 -8.99
C ASN A 51 -0.60 -16.77 -7.63
N SER A 52 0.53 -16.40 -7.01
CA SER A 52 0.89 -16.85 -5.68
C SER A 52 0.31 -15.96 -4.57
N LEU A 53 0.15 -16.52 -3.38
CA LEU A 53 -0.36 -15.82 -2.21
C LEU A 53 0.78 -15.52 -1.23
N ILE A 54 1.02 -14.24 -0.95
CA ILE A 54 1.99 -13.79 0.05
C ILE A 54 1.23 -13.23 1.24
N LEU A 55 1.47 -13.77 2.44
CA LEU A 55 0.81 -13.32 3.67
C LEU A 55 1.77 -12.49 4.52
N VAL A 56 1.34 -11.29 4.90
CA VAL A 56 2.07 -10.40 5.81
C VAL A 56 1.35 -10.38 7.16
N CYS A 57 1.97 -10.98 8.18
CA CYS A 57 1.36 -11.16 9.50
C CYS A 57 2.09 -10.36 10.59
N GLY A 58 1.35 -9.91 11.60
CA GLY A 58 1.93 -9.23 12.77
C GLY A 58 0.86 -8.53 13.63
N PRO A 59 1.18 -8.15 14.87
CA PRO A 59 0.22 -7.52 15.78
C PRO A 59 -0.25 -6.15 15.27
N THR A 60 -1.35 -5.63 15.84
CA THR A 60 -1.85 -4.29 15.52
C THR A 60 -0.80 -3.23 15.88
N GLY A 61 -0.69 -2.19 15.05
CA GLY A 61 0.26 -1.09 15.29
C GLY A 61 1.71 -1.32 14.86
N VAL A 62 2.10 -2.51 14.40
CA VAL A 62 3.50 -2.77 13.96
C VAL A 62 3.90 -2.16 12.60
N GLY A 63 2.99 -1.41 11.97
CA GLY A 63 3.26 -0.75 10.69
C GLY A 63 2.93 -1.57 9.43
N LYS A 64 2.07 -2.60 9.52
CA LYS A 64 1.63 -3.38 8.34
C LYS A 64 0.95 -2.51 7.28
N THR A 65 0.07 -1.60 7.69
CA THR A 65 -0.60 -0.66 6.78
C THR A 65 0.41 0.29 6.13
N THR A 66 1.39 0.77 6.91
CA THR A 66 2.50 1.58 6.40
C THR A 66 3.35 0.81 5.39
N LEU A 67 3.63 -0.47 5.66
CA LEU A 67 4.35 -1.37 4.76
C LEU A 67 3.58 -1.56 3.45
N ARG A 68 2.28 -1.86 3.51
CA ARG A 68 1.40 -1.97 2.32
C ARG A 68 1.49 -0.73 1.44
N ALA A 69 1.23 0.45 2.03
CA ALA A 69 1.27 1.72 1.30
C ALA A 69 2.65 1.98 0.66
N LYS A 70 3.74 1.61 1.36
CA LYS A 70 5.08 1.79 0.81
C LYS A 70 5.36 0.85 -0.37
N ILE A 71 4.89 -0.38 -0.32
CA ILE A 71 5.03 -1.35 -1.42
C ILE A 71 4.22 -0.90 -2.64
N GLU A 72 2.97 -0.47 -2.44
CA GLU A 72 2.13 0.09 -3.49
C GLU A 72 2.82 1.24 -4.25
N GLN A 73 3.42 2.18 -3.50
CA GLN A 73 4.20 3.27 -4.08
C GLN A 73 5.40 2.79 -4.90
N LEU A 74 6.14 1.79 -4.41
CA LEU A 74 7.33 1.29 -5.09
C LEU A 74 6.97 0.55 -6.38
N LEU A 75 5.98 -0.33 -6.35
CA LEU A 75 5.50 -1.05 -7.54
C LEU A 75 4.91 -0.09 -8.58
N THR A 76 4.18 0.93 -8.15
CA THR A 76 3.65 1.96 -9.06
C THR A 76 4.77 2.74 -9.72
N ALA A 77 5.81 3.12 -8.97
CA ALA A 77 6.97 3.82 -9.52
C ALA A 77 7.77 2.95 -10.50
N GLU A 78 7.94 1.67 -10.21
CA GLU A 78 8.62 0.70 -11.08
C GLU A 78 7.88 0.53 -12.42
N LEU A 79 6.55 0.44 -12.37
CA LEU A 79 5.70 0.21 -13.53
C LEU A 79 5.32 1.49 -14.27
N LEU A 80 5.77 2.66 -13.83
CA LEU A 80 5.33 3.96 -14.34
C LEU A 80 5.41 4.08 -15.86
N HIS A 81 6.53 3.63 -16.45
CA HIS A 81 6.73 3.65 -17.90
C HIS A 81 5.67 2.83 -18.66
N MET A 82 5.20 1.72 -18.07
CA MET A 82 4.13 0.89 -18.67
C MET A 82 2.77 1.59 -18.56
N LEU A 83 2.53 2.32 -17.48
CA LEU A 83 1.29 3.08 -17.25
C LEU A 83 1.19 4.28 -18.21
N GLU A 84 2.32 4.89 -18.55
CA GLU A 84 2.38 5.96 -19.55
C GLU A 84 2.02 5.44 -20.95
N ALA A 85 2.45 4.23 -21.29
CA ALA A 85 2.15 3.58 -22.56
C ALA A 85 0.72 3.03 -22.63
N ASP A 86 0.20 2.52 -21.51
CA ASP A 86 -1.15 1.97 -21.39
C ASP A 86 -1.83 2.48 -20.11
N ARG A 87 -2.64 3.51 -20.27
CA ARG A 87 -3.39 4.14 -19.16
C ARG A 87 -4.49 3.26 -18.59
N GLY A 88 -4.87 2.16 -19.27
CA GLY A 88 -5.82 1.18 -18.76
C GLY A 88 -5.20 0.17 -17.81
N ARG A 89 -3.87 0.13 -17.72
CA ARG A 89 -3.15 -0.80 -16.85
C ARG A 89 -3.19 -0.34 -15.40
N LEU A 90 -3.49 -1.28 -14.50
CA LEU A 90 -3.46 -1.07 -13.05
C LEU A 90 -2.21 -1.75 -12.47
N PRO A 91 -1.28 -1.00 -11.83
CA PRO A 91 -0.05 -1.57 -11.31
C PRO A 91 -0.29 -2.37 -10.02
N VAL A 92 -1.20 -1.89 -9.17
CA VAL A 92 -1.57 -2.52 -7.91
C VAL A 92 -3.06 -2.28 -7.63
N VAL A 93 -3.74 -3.31 -7.15
CA VAL A 93 -5.09 -3.23 -6.62
C VAL A 93 -5.06 -3.49 -5.12
N SER A 94 -5.56 -2.53 -4.33
CA SER A 94 -5.64 -2.64 -2.88
C SER A 94 -7.09 -2.74 -2.44
N VAL A 95 -7.43 -3.81 -1.72
CA VAL A 95 -8.76 -4.05 -1.16
C VAL A 95 -8.64 -4.06 0.35
N GLU A 96 -9.41 -3.21 1.02
CA GLU A 96 -9.51 -3.21 2.47
C GLU A 96 -10.73 -4.01 2.90
N CYS A 97 -10.53 -4.90 3.86
CA CYS A 97 -11.60 -5.73 4.37
C CYS A 97 -12.06 -5.16 5.71
N ILE A 98 -13.23 -4.55 5.69
CA ILE A 98 -13.87 -4.07 6.91
C ILE A 98 -14.31 -5.30 7.70
N ALA A 99 -13.84 -5.42 8.94
CA ALA A 99 -14.32 -6.46 9.84
C ALA A 99 -15.83 -6.24 10.06
N PRO A 100 -16.67 -7.26 9.88
CA PRO A 100 -18.10 -7.10 10.09
C PRO A 100 -18.40 -6.76 11.55
N GLU A 101 -19.44 -5.94 11.77
CA GLU A 101 -19.84 -5.49 13.11
C GLU A 101 -20.16 -6.64 14.08
N SER A 102 -20.49 -7.82 13.54
CA SER A 102 -20.73 -9.07 14.28
C SER A 102 -19.46 -9.73 14.85
N GLY A 103 -18.27 -9.17 14.57
CA GLY A 103 -16.99 -9.61 15.14
C GLY A 103 -16.36 -10.84 14.49
N SER A 104 -17.07 -11.55 13.59
CA SER A 104 -16.53 -12.71 12.87
C SER A 104 -16.21 -12.38 11.42
N PHE A 105 -14.92 -12.28 11.10
CA PHE A 105 -14.47 -12.03 9.73
C PHE A 105 -14.88 -13.18 8.79
N ASN A 106 -15.70 -12.88 7.77
CA ASN A 106 -16.13 -13.90 6.80
C ASN A 106 -15.11 -14.06 5.68
N TRP A 107 -14.23 -15.05 5.84
CA TRP A 107 -13.21 -15.41 4.86
C TRP A 107 -13.78 -15.78 3.47
N ARG A 108 -15.03 -16.28 3.40
CA ARG A 108 -15.67 -16.68 2.14
C ARG A 108 -16.01 -15.47 1.28
N ASP A 109 -16.54 -14.42 1.89
CA ASP A 109 -16.88 -13.18 1.17
C ASP A 109 -15.61 -12.47 0.72
N HIS A 110 -14.57 -12.48 1.55
CA HIS A 110 -13.28 -11.94 1.18
C HIS A 110 -12.61 -12.69 0.01
N PHE A 111 -12.58 -14.03 0.06
CA PHE A 111 -12.05 -14.81 -1.05
C PHE A 111 -12.86 -14.61 -2.33
N ARG A 112 -14.17 -14.31 -2.27
CA ARG A 112 -14.97 -13.98 -3.46
C ARG A 112 -14.48 -12.70 -4.12
N VAL A 113 -14.22 -11.65 -3.35
CA VAL A 113 -13.66 -10.39 -3.86
C VAL A 113 -12.26 -10.62 -4.44
N LEU A 114 -11.42 -11.36 -3.72
CA LEU A 114 -10.05 -11.63 -4.15
C LEU A 114 -10.02 -12.47 -5.43
N VAL A 115 -10.92 -13.47 -5.55
CA VAL A 115 -11.09 -14.30 -6.75
C VAL A 115 -11.77 -13.52 -7.88
N SER A 116 -12.72 -12.63 -7.62
CA SER A 116 -13.33 -11.80 -8.68
C SER A 116 -12.30 -10.86 -9.30
N VAL A 117 -11.42 -10.27 -8.48
CA VAL A 117 -10.27 -9.49 -8.96
C VAL A 117 -9.23 -10.37 -9.65
N SER A 118 -9.04 -11.63 -9.20
CA SER A 118 -8.01 -12.54 -9.72
C SER A 118 -8.47 -13.47 -10.85
N ARG A 119 -9.70 -13.33 -11.36
CA ARG A 119 -10.25 -14.23 -12.39
C ARG A 119 -9.57 -13.98 -13.74
N ARG A 120 -8.65 -14.91 -14.05
CA ARG A 120 -7.81 -15.05 -15.25
C ARG A 120 -8.50 -14.69 -16.57
N GLY A 121 -7.80 -13.90 -17.39
CA GLY A 121 -7.94 -13.91 -18.86
C GLY A 121 -8.73 -12.77 -19.49
N ALA A 122 -9.17 -11.77 -18.74
CA ALA A 122 -9.53 -10.51 -19.36
C ALA A 122 -8.24 -9.69 -19.51
N ASP A 123 -7.92 -9.31 -20.74
CA ASP A 123 -6.82 -8.39 -21.07
C ASP A 123 -6.97 -7.01 -20.40
N SER A 124 -8.05 -6.79 -19.63
CA SER A 124 -8.25 -5.66 -18.73
C SER A 124 -9.20 -6.04 -17.57
N LEU A 125 -8.84 -5.68 -16.34
CA LEU A 125 -9.84 -5.52 -15.27
C LEU A 125 -10.50 -4.16 -15.47
N ASN A 126 -11.82 -4.12 -15.63
CA ASN A 126 -12.50 -2.85 -15.78
C ASN A 126 -12.63 -2.19 -14.41
N ARG A 127 -12.46 -0.88 -14.40
CA ARG A 127 -12.56 -0.04 -13.19
C ARG A 127 -13.84 -0.29 -12.39
N GLU A 128 -14.96 -0.49 -13.07
CA GLU A 128 -16.27 -0.78 -12.48
C GLU A 128 -16.26 -2.04 -11.60
N ASP A 129 -15.48 -3.06 -11.95
CA ASP A 129 -15.35 -4.30 -11.17
C ASP A 129 -14.61 -4.09 -9.84
N LEU A 130 -13.79 -3.04 -9.79
CA LEU A 130 -12.91 -2.72 -8.67
C LEU A 130 -13.48 -1.65 -7.74
N GLU A 131 -14.25 -0.69 -8.25
CA GLU A 131 -14.76 0.44 -7.47
C GLU A 131 -15.61 0.03 -6.27
N ALA A 132 -16.33 -1.08 -6.37
CA ALA A 132 -17.14 -1.59 -5.26
C ALA A 132 -16.30 -2.12 -4.08
N HIS A 133 -14.99 -2.36 -4.27
CA HIS A 133 -14.17 -3.10 -3.29
C HIS A 133 -12.75 -2.51 -3.07
N ALA A 134 -12.27 -1.62 -3.94
CA ALA A 134 -10.89 -1.11 -3.94
C ALA A 134 -10.87 0.42 -3.84
N PRO A 135 -10.81 1.01 -2.62
CA PRO A 135 -10.82 2.46 -2.44
C PRO A 135 -9.62 3.17 -3.07
N SER A 136 -8.52 2.46 -3.36
CA SER A 136 -7.36 3.01 -4.05
C SER A 136 -7.61 3.30 -5.53
N VAL A 137 -8.54 2.57 -6.18
CA VAL A 137 -8.88 2.78 -7.60
C VAL A 137 -9.56 4.15 -7.80
N ALA A 138 -10.34 4.61 -6.82
CA ALA A 138 -10.91 5.96 -6.83
C ALA A 138 -9.88 7.08 -6.58
N GLN A 139 -8.70 6.77 -6.03
CA GLN A 139 -7.66 7.76 -5.75
C GLN A 139 -6.80 8.10 -6.98
N CYS A 140 -6.75 7.23 -7.99
CA CYS A 140 -6.05 7.49 -9.25
C CYS A 140 -6.60 8.74 -9.98
N ASP A 141 -7.88 9.08 -9.81
CA ASP A 141 -8.48 10.30 -10.40
C ASP A 141 -7.99 11.61 -9.79
N LYS A 142 -7.47 11.58 -8.55
CA LYS A 142 -6.98 12.79 -7.86
C LYS A 142 -5.54 13.16 -8.23
N MET A 143 -4.90 12.36 -9.09
CA MET A 143 -3.53 12.59 -9.57
C MET A 143 -3.46 13.05 -11.04
N LEU A 144 -4.61 13.25 -11.69
CA LEU A 144 -4.76 13.90 -13.01
C LEU A 144 -5.37 15.30 -12.85
#